data_AF-A0A2E7EIJ8-F1
#
_entry.id   AF-A0A2E7EIJ8-F1
#
_cell.length_a   1.000
_cell.length_b   1.000
_cell.length_c   1.000
_cell.angle_alpha   90.00
_cell.angle_beta   90.00
_cell.angle_gamma   90.00
#
_symmetry.space_group_name_H-M   'P 1'
#
loop_
_entity.id
_entity.type
_entity.pdbx_description
1 polymer ?
#
loop_
_entity_poly.entity_id
_entity_poly.type
_entity_poly.pdbx_seq_one_letter_code
_entity_poly.pdbx_strand_id
1 'polypeptide(L)'
;MKFWRSPMKKHIPLTFICVFALLVPSVSADIIWNGNADNDIFNVANWDLSGSSVTTLEPNVSIDDNVQIGPGPASNWPVIPDLPAQQRFQLADGKVLNVQGAGTTLTIAGNDGVGGAPGTADGPTVNVSDAAMFAPFFVVNDVQVNIDGTSEAVFGGGGNPINLSFVDLTPGAVLSFLNETPAAYVGEHLSKTTVLGAPAVEGTNVLVEPLGAGGSAVTVIPEPSSILLTLFGTLALLACRRK
;
A
#
# COMPACT_ATOMS: atom_id res chain seq x y z
N MET A 1 75.10 -29.11 32.35
CA MET A 1 75.75 -27.80 32.13
C MET A 1 74.76 -26.84 31.49
N LYS A 2 74.68 -25.64 32.07
CA LYS A 2 74.12 -24.36 31.59
C LYS A 2 73.01 -24.35 30.51
N PHE A 3 71.86 -23.85 30.95
CA PHE A 3 70.83 -23.14 30.19
C PHE A 3 71.39 -22.19 29.13
N TRP A 4 70.80 -22.19 27.94
CA TRP A 4 70.75 -21.00 27.10
C TRP A 4 69.35 -20.82 26.50
N ARG A 5 68.70 -19.72 26.88
CA ARG A 5 67.42 -19.26 26.32
C ARG A 5 67.72 -18.52 25.02
N SER A 6 67.02 -18.86 23.94
CA SER A 6 66.94 -18.00 22.75
C SER A 6 65.66 -17.15 22.83
N PRO A 7 65.71 -15.83 22.58
CA PRO A 7 64.53 -14.97 22.63
C PRO A 7 63.66 -15.17 21.38
N MET A 8 62.41 -15.60 21.58
CA MET A 8 61.38 -15.62 20.54
C MET A 8 61.16 -14.20 20.01
N LYS A 9 61.47 -13.98 18.74
CA LYS A 9 61.02 -12.80 17.99
C LYS A 9 59.50 -12.85 17.88
N LYS A 10 58.83 -11.88 18.49
CA LYS A 10 57.40 -11.62 18.31
C LYS A 10 57.17 -11.22 16.84
N HIS A 11 56.62 -12.13 16.05
CA HIS A 11 55.98 -11.75 14.79
C HIS A 11 54.56 -11.31 15.13
N ILE A 12 54.28 -10.02 14.96
CA ILE A 12 52.93 -9.46 14.99
C ILE A 12 52.40 -9.59 13.56
N PRO A 13 51.43 -10.48 13.27
CA PRO A 13 50.77 -10.48 11.98
C PRO A 13 49.80 -9.30 11.90
N LEU A 14 50.16 -8.37 11.01
CA LEU A 14 49.33 -7.73 9.99
C LEU A 14 47.85 -7.50 10.35
N THR A 15 47.59 -6.24 10.71
CA THR A 15 46.38 -5.44 10.49
C THR A 15 45.19 -6.15 9.82
N PHE A 16 44.18 -6.52 10.62
CA PHE A 16 42.82 -6.73 10.13
C PHE A 16 42.19 -5.35 9.89
N ILE A 17 42.17 -4.89 8.64
CA ILE A 17 41.29 -3.78 8.25
C ILE A 17 39.91 -4.40 8.04
N CYS A 18 39.07 -4.37 9.07
CA CYS A 18 37.63 -4.55 8.90
C CYS A 18 37.08 -3.31 8.19
N VAL A 19 36.93 -3.37 6.87
CA VAL A 19 36.08 -2.42 6.15
C VAL A 19 34.64 -2.74 6.54
N PHE A 20 34.14 -2.06 7.56
CA PHE A 20 32.70 -1.93 7.77
C PHE A 20 32.19 -1.05 6.63
N ALA A 21 31.77 -1.68 5.53
CA ALA A 21 30.89 -1.02 4.59
C ALA A 21 29.62 -0.66 5.36
N LEU A 22 29.44 0.63 5.65
CA LEU A 22 28.17 1.17 6.08
C LEU A 22 27.17 0.84 4.96
N LEU A 23 26.37 -0.20 5.16
CA LEU A 23 25.11 -0.39 4.46
C LEU A 23 24.22 0.79 4.87
N VAL A 24 24.42 1.93 4.23
CA VAL A 24 23.41 2.97 4.19
C VAL A 24 22.27 2.34 3.40
N PRO A 25 21.08 2.11 3.99
CA PRO A 25 19.94 1.72 3.20
C PRO A 25 19.80 2.77 2.09
N SER A 26 19.80 2.33 0.83
CA SER A 26 19.42 3.21 -0.26
C SER A 26 18.00 3.67 0.06
N VAL A 27 17.86 4.91 0.51
CA VAL A 27 16.59 5.62 0.41
C VAL A 27 16.34 5.62 -1.09
N SER A 28 15.35 4.87 -1.57
CA SER A 28 14.94 5.01 -2.97
C SER A 28 14.64 6.49 -3.16
N ALA A 29 15.04 7.02 -4.29
CA ALA A 29 14.49 8.30 -4.71
C ALA A 29 12.95 8.19 -4.72
N ASP A 30 12.28 9.33 -4.60
CA ASP A 30 10.84 9.41 -4.71
C ASP A 30 10.54 10.42 -5.82
N ILE A 31 9.56 10.11 -6.67
CA ILE A 31 8.85 11.13 -7.43
C ILE A 31 7.70 11.67 -6.55
N ILE A 32 7.60 12.98 -6.42
CA ILE A 32 6.67 13.61 -5.46
C ILE A 32 5.65 14.47 -6.19
N TRP A 33 4.37 14.26 -5.93
CA TRP A 33 3.30 15.07 -6.47
C TRP A 33 3.29 16.46 -5.84
N ASN A 34 3.42 17.50 -6.67
CA ASN A 34 3.27 18.90 -6.28
C ASN A 34 1.95 19.51 -6.77
N GLY A 35 1.39 19.03 -7.88
CA GLY A 35 0.14 19.56 -8.46
C GLY A 35 0.23 21.01 -8.94
N ASN A 36 1.41 21.43 -9.40
CA ASN A 36 1.72 22.83 -9.73
C ASN A 36 1.11 23.35 -11.05
N ALA A 37 0.82 22.46 -12.01
CA ALA A 37 0.33 22.84 -13.33
C ALA A 37 -1.17 22.56 -13.49
N ASP A 38 -1.58 21.32 -13.27
CA ASP A 38 -2.96 20.85 -13.39
C ASP A 38 -3.16 19.57 -12.54
N ASN A 39 -4.20 18.79 -12.82
CA ASN A 39 -4.50 17.54 -12.15
C ASN A 39 -4.13 16.29 -12.98
N ASP A 40 -3.55 16.43 -14.18
CA ASP A 40 -3.18 15.29 -14.99
C ASP A 40 -1.97 14.58 -14.37
N ILE A 41 -2.16 13.33 -13.98
CA ILE A 41 -1.13 12.50 -13.36
C ILE A 41 0.09 12.28 -14.28
N PHE A 42 -0.09 12.35 -15.60
CA PHE A 42 0.99 12.15 -16.59
C PHE A 42 1.73 13.44 -16.95
N ASN A 43 1.23 14.61 -16.52
CA ASN A 43 1.92 15.86 -16.74
C ASN A 43 3.13 15.98 -15.79
N VAL A 44 4.34 15.77 -16.33
CA VAL A 44 5.61 15.84 -15.57
C VAL A 44 5.83 17.17 -14.84
N ALA A 45 5.19 18.26 -15.25
CA ALA A 45 5.29 19.55 -14.56
C ALA A 45 4.61 19.54 -13.17
N ASN A 46 3.76 18.55 -12.89
CA ASN A 46 3.15 18.36 -11.58
C ASN A 46 4.05 17.62 -10.59
N TRP A 47 5.21 17.11 -11.01
CA TRP A 47 6.05 16.24 -10.20
C TRP A 47 7.39 16.88 -9.84
N ASP A 48 7.84 16.72 -8.60
CA ASP A 48 9.26 16.85 -8.25
C ASP A 48 9.97 15.56 -8.64
N LEU A 49 10.88 15.67 -9.61
CA LEU A 49 11.71 14.58 -10.09
C LEU A 49 13.18 14.79 -9.71
N SER A 50 13.51 15.78 -8.87
CA SER A 50 14.89 16.15 -8.55
C SER A 50 15.69 15.04 -7.87
N GLY A 51 15.00 14.14 -7.17
CA GLY A 51 15.58 12.93 -6.59
C GLY A 51 15.67 11.75 -7.57
N SER A 52 14.90 11.77 -8.66
CA SER A 52 14.63 10.60 -9.50
C SER A 52 15.38 10.60 -10.84
N SER A 53 15.52 9.42 -11.45
CA SER A 53 15.97 9.26 -12.85
C SER A 53 14.81 9.33 -13.86
N VAL A 54 13.57 9.34 -13.38
CA VAL A 54 12.35 9.43 -14.20
C VAL A 54 12.33 10.79 -14.89
N THR A 55 12.13 10.78 -16.21
CA THR A 55 12.05 12.02 -17.03
C THR A 55 10.74 12.16 -17.80
N THR A 56 9.96 11.09 -17.88
CA THR A 56 8.67 11.02 -18.58
C THR A 56 7.69 10.18 -17.78
N LEU A 57 6.41 10.51 -17.85
CA LEU A 57 5.32 9.75 -17.26
C LEU A 57 4.29 9.50 -18.34
N GLU A 58 4.02 8.23 -18.63
CA GLU A 58 3.15 7.83 -19.73
C GLU A 58 2.29 6.63 -19.31
N PRO A 59 1.06 6.49 -19.85
CA PRO A 59 0.23 5.33 -19.57
C PRO A 59 0.92 4.01 -19.94
N ASN A 60 0.77 2.98 -19.11
CA ASN A 60 1.38 1.64 -19.29
C ASN A 60 2.92 1.61 -19.37
N VAL A 61 3.61 2.69 -19.01
CA VAL A 61 5.07 2.71 -18.89
C VAL A 61 5.44 2.64 -17.42
N SER A 62 6.21 1.62 -17.04
CA SER A 62 6.61 1.42 -15.65
C SER A 62 7.50 2.55 -15.16
N ILE A 63 7.08 3.17 -14.07
CA ILE A 63 7.89 4.11 -13.29
C ILE A 63 8.86 3.29 -12.43
N ASP A 64 10.16 3.42 -12.68
CA ASP A 64 11.21 2.74 -11.90
C ASP A 64 11.59 3.51 -10.63
N ASP A 65 10.59 4.04 -9.93
CA ASP A 65 10.79 4.73 -8.67
C ASP A 65 9.55 4.69 -7.79
N ASN A 66 9.74 5.01 -6.51
CA ASN A 66 8.61 5.17 -5.60
C ASN A 66 7.90 6.49 -5.88
N VAL A 67 6.59 6.49 -5.64
CA VAL A 67 5.68 7.60 -5.96
C VAL A 67 5.03 8.09 -4.67
N GLN A 68 5.16 9.38 -4.38
CA GLN A 68 4.57 10.00 -3.20
C GLN A 68 3.50 11.01 -3.62
N ILE A 69 2.26 10.76 -3.20
CA ILE A 69 1.14 11.69 -3.35
C ILE A 69 0.73 12.12 -1.95
N GLY A 70 1.07 13.36 -1.60
CA GLY A 70 0.89 13.92 -0.26
C GLY A 70 1.91 13.40 0.79
N PRO A 71 1.84 13.90 2.05
CA PRO A 71 1.01 15.02 2.47
C PRO A 71 1.60 16.34 1.95
N GLY A 72 0.77 17.27 1.48
CA GLY A 72 1.28 18.53 0.95
C GLY A 72 0.18 19.55 0.65
N PRO A 73 0.53 20.83 0.48
CA PRO A 73 -0.43 21.92 0.24
C PRO A 73 -0.97 21.91 -1.20
N ALA A 74 -0.97 20.78 -1.89
CA ALA A 74 -1.36 20.71 -3.29
C ALA A 74 -2.80 21.20 -3.45
N SER A 75 -3.01 22.16 -4.36
CA SER A 75 -4.33 22.67 -4.69
C SER A 75 -5.08 21.77 -5.66
N ASN A 76 -4.35 20.94 -6.40
CA ASN A 76 -4.86 20.01 -7.39
C ASN A 76 -4.33 18.62 -7.07
N TRP A 77 -5.24 17.71 -6.73
CA TRP A 77 -4.90 16.31 -6.54
C TRP A 77 -4.90 15.55 -7.87
N PRO A 78 -4.05 14.52 -8.01
CA PRO A 78 -3.89 13.83 -9.28
C PRO A 78 -5.17 13.08 -9.69
N VAL A 79 -5.46 13.18 -10.97
CA VAL A 79 -6.52 12.48 -11.67
C VAL A 79 -5.86 11.70 -12.81
N ILE A 80 -6.13 10.40 -12.88
CA ILE A 80 -5.85 9.64 -14.09
C ILE A 80 -6.92 10.08 -15.12
N PRO A 81 -6.53 10.68 -16.26
CA PRO A 81 -7.49 11.11 -17.28
C PRO A 81 -8.23 9.92 -17.90
N ASP A 82 -9.32 10.19 -18.64
CA ASP A 82 -10.01 9.19 -19.46
C ASP A 82 -9.19 8.93 -20.73
N LEU A 83 -8.47 7.81 -20.75
CA LEU A 83 -7.55 7.47 -21.82
C LEU A 83 -8.21 6.61 -22.92
N PRO A 84 -7.66 6.59 -24.14
CA PRO A 84 -8.11 5.67 -25.16
C PRO A 84 -7.88 4.21 -24.75
N ALA A 85 -8.97 3.45 -24.68
CA ALA A 85 -9.00 2.09 -24.12
C ALA A 85 -8.60 2.07 -22.64
N GLN A 86 -8.72 0.90 -21.99
CA GLN A 86 -8.31 0.78 -20.60
C GLN A 86 -6.80 0.72 -20.47
N GLN A 87 -6.23 1.72 -19.81
CA GLN A 87 -4.82 1.88 -19.50
C GLN A 87 -4.60 1.96 -17.98
N ARG A 88 -3.35 2.19 -17.57
CA ARG A 88 -2.97 2.25 -16.16
C ARG A 88 -1.84 3.25 -15.93
N PHE A 89 -1.91 3.90 -14.78
CA PHE A 89 -0.74 4.47 -14.14
C PHE A 89 0.12 3.31 -13.62
N GLN A 90 1.27 3.11 -14.26
CA GLN A 90 2.05 1.88 -14.09
C GLN A 90 3.33 2.12 -13.31
N LEU A 91 3.55 1.31 -12.28
CA LEU A 91 4.81 1.28 -11.53
C LEU A 91 5.60 0.02 -11.89
N ALA A 92 6.92 0.07 -11.69
CA ALA A 92 7.78 -1.11 -11.81
C ALA A 92 7.60 -2.05 -10.60
N ASP A 93 8.09 -3.27 -10.76
CA ASP A 93 8.04 -4.32 -9.75
C ASP A 93 8.70 -3.87 -8.44
N GLY A 94 8.08 -4.22 -7.31
CA GLY A 94 8.55 -3.87 -5.97
C GLY A 94 8.54 -2.37 -5.63
N LYS A 95 8.03 -1.50 -6.51
CA LYS A 95 7.90 -0.06 -6.23
C LYS A 95 6.63 0.25 -5.43
N VAL A 96 6.67 1.38 -4.75
CA VAL A 96 5.60 1.80 -3.85
C VAL A 96 4.95 3.09 -4.33
N LEU A 97 3.62 3.11 -4.40
CA LEU A 97 2.80 4.30 -4.49
C LEU A 97 2.20 4.60 -3.11
N ASN A 98 2.57 5.71 -2.51
CA ASN A 98 1.93 6.20 -1.29
C ASN A 98 0.92 7.31 -1.66
N VAL A 99 -0.33 7.14 -1.23
CA VAL A 99 -1.38 8.14 -1.26
C VAL A 99 -1.71 8.47 0.19
N GLN A 100 -1.24 9.62 0.67
CA GLN A 100 -1.19 9.88 2.11
C GLN A 100 -1.52 11.32 2.47
N GLY A 101 -2.12 11.49 3.66
CA GLY A 101 -2.43 12.78 4.25
C GLY A 101 -3.90 13.19 4.09
N ALA A 102 -4.38 13.93 5.09
CA ALA A 102 -5.79 14.24 5.21
C ALA A 102 -6.30 15.06 4.02
N GLY A 103 -7.30 14.54 3.33
CA GLY A 103 -7.89 15.17 2.15
C GLY A 103 -7.08 14.99 0.87
N THR A 104 -5.97 14.25 0.89
CA THR A 104 -5.26 13.79 -0.30
C THR A 104 -6.12 12.78 -1.06
N THR A 105 -6.22 12.96 -2.38
CA THR A 105 -6.97 12.03 -3.23
C THR A 105 -6.14 11.61 -4.44
N LEU A 106 -6.27 10.37 -4.89
CA LEU A 106 -5.92 9.96 -6.26
C LEU A 106 -7.18 9.40 -6.90
N THR A 107 -7.67 10.02 -7.97
CA THR A 107 -8.95 9.65 -8.60
C THR A 107 -8.81 9.38 -10.09
N ILE A 108 -9.90 8.92 -10.71
CA ILE A 108 -10.00 8.58 -12.13
C ILE A 108 -11.12 9.39 -12.79
N ALA A 109 -10.90 9.88 -14.01
CA ALA A 109 -11.93 10.54 -14.80
C ALA A 109 -12.74 9.57 -15.68
N GLY A 110 -12.12 8.46 -16.09
CA GLY A 110 -12.68 7.46 -17.00
C GLY A 110 -12.67 6.05 -16.42
N ASN A 111 -12.19 5.09 -17.21
CA ASN A 111 -12.19 3.67 -16.86
C ASN A 111 -10.79 3.04 -16.70
N ASP A 112 -9.77 3.87 -16.46
CA ASP A 112 -8.38 3.46 -16.26
C ASP A 112 -8.05 3.13 -14.80
N GLY A 113 -6.89 2.49 -14.60
CA GLY A 113 -6.50 1.96 -13.29
C GLY A 113 -5.07 2.27 -12.86
N VAL A 114 -4.64 1.57 -11.83
CA VAL A 114 -3.25 1.51 -11.37
C VAL A 114 -2.74 0.08 -11.55
N GLY A 115 -1.48 -0.12 -11.92
CA GLY A 115 -1.01 -1.49 -12.10
C GLY A 115 0.49 -1.68 -12.19
N GLY A 116 0.90 -2.94 -12.15
CA GLY A 116 2.21 -3.39 -12.60
C GLY A 116 2.26 -3.63 -14.11
N ALA A 117 3.45 -3.94 -14.61
CA ALA A 117 3.62 -4.39 -16.00
C ALA A 117 2.91 -5.75 -16.23
N PRO A 118 2.35 -6.00 -17.43
CA PRO A 118 1.76 -7.30 -17.73
C PRO A 118 2.72 -8.47 -17.50
N GLY A 119 2.26 -9.48 -16.74
CA GLY A 119 3.05 -10.69 -16.46
C GLY A 119 4.05 -10.56 -15.32
N THR A 120 4.03 -9.47 -14.54
CA THR A 120 4.78 -9.37 -13.30
C THR A 120 4.31 -10.40 -12.25
N ALA A 121 5.24 -10.77 -11.37
CA ALA A 121 5.00 -11.63 -10.20
C ALA A 121 5.41 -10.94 -8.87
N ASP A 122 5.78 -9.66 -8.93
CA ASP A 122 6.09 -8.82 -7.77
C ASP A 122 5.66 -7.39 -8.08
N GLY A 123 4.35 -7.22 -8.30
CA GLY A 123 3.78 -5.94 -8.71
C GLY A 123 3.95 -4.83 -7.66
N PRO A 124 3.50 -3.61 -7.96
CA PRO A 124 3.70 -2.49 -7.07
C PRO A 124 2.80 -2.58 -5.83
N THR A 125 3.24 -1.96 -4.75
CA THR A 125 2.42 -1.76 -3.55
C THR A 125 1.80 -0.37 -3.56
N VAL A 126 0.51 -0.26 -3.30
CA VAL A 126 -0.21 0.99 -3.07
C VAL A 126 -0.53 1.11 -1.58
N ASN A 127 -0.04 2.13 -0.89
CA ASN A 127 -0.42 2.42 0.48
C ASN A 127 -1.35 3.63 0.52
N VAL A 128 -2.49 3.49 1.20
CA VAL A 128 -3.47 4.55 1.40
C VAL A 128 -3.55 4.84 2.89
N SER A 129 -3.10 6.03 3.31
CA SER A 129 -2.92 6.32 4.72
C SER A 129 -3.27 7.76 5.13
N ASP A 130 -3.45 7.95 6.43
CA ASP A 130 -3.54 9.25 7.08
C ASP A 130 -4.72 10.10 6.55
N ALA A 131 -5.90 9.47 6.46
CA ALA A 131 -7.14 10.02 5.94
C ALA A 131 -7.11 10.44 4.46
N ALA A 132 -6.43 9.65 3.63
CA ALA A 132 -6.41 9.80 2.18
C ALA A 132 -7.47 8.93 1.49
N MET A 133 -7.75 9.25 0.22
CA MET A 133 -8.65 8.48 -0.65
C MET A 133 -7.94 8.01 -1.91
N PHE A 134 -8.10 6.72 -2.24
CA PHE A 134 -7.63 6.12 -3.48
C PHE A 134 -8.80 5.57 -4.30
N ALA A 135 -9.12 6.19 -5.44
CA ALA A 135 -10.32 5.87 -6.22
C ALA A 135 -10.03 5.55 -7.69
N PRO A 136 -9.41 4.40 -8.01
CA PRO A 136 -9.19 3.95 -9.39
C PRO A 136 -10.43 3.27 -9.99
N PHE A 137 -10.46 3.04 -11.31
CA PHE A 137 -11.46 2.14 -11.89
C PHE A 137 -11.12 0.67 -11.58
N PHE A 138 -9.84 0.30 -11.71
CA PHE A 138 -9.32 -1.03 -11.35
C PHE A 138 -7.88 -0.95 -10.83
N VAL A 139 -7.44 -2.01 -10.15
CA VAL A 139 -6.02 -2.36 -9.99
C VAL A 139 -5.71 -3.66 -10.73
N VAL A 140 -4.53 -3.75 -11.35
CA VAL A 140 -4.17 -4.90 -12.18
C VAL A 140 -2.69 -5.26 -12.16
N ASN A 141 -2.38 -6.54 -12.38
CA ASN A 141 -1.02 -7.08 -12.47
C ASN A 141 -0.26 -6.98 -11.14
N ASP A 142 -0.69 -7.80 -10.19
CA ASP A 142 -0.03 -8.09 -8.91
C ASP A 142 0.11 -6.88 -7.98
N VAL A 143 -0.87 -5.99 -8.00
CA VAL A 143 -0.88 -4.84 -7.08
C VAL A 143 -1.31 -5.31 -5.69
N GLN A 144 -0.55 -4.93 -4.66
CA GLN A 144 -0.99 -5.00 -3.27
C GLN A 144 -1.48 -3.63 -2.82
N VAL A 145 -2.75 -3.49 -2.46
CA VAL A 145 -3.31 -2.24 -1.91
C VAL A 145 -3.46 -2.37 -0.40
N ASN A 146 -2.80 -1.52 0.38
CA ASN A 146 -2.90 -1.49 1.84
C ASN A 146 -3.68 -0.23 2.26
N ILE A 147 -4.74 -0.41 3.04
CA ILE A 147 -5.62 0.69 3.47
C ILE A 147 -5.60 0.78 4.99
N ASP A 148 -5.18 1.94 5.50
CA ASP A 148 -5.15 2.18 6.94
C ASP A 148 -6.54 2.43 7.54
N GLY A 149 -6.62 2.42 8.87
CA GLY A 149 -7.88 2.55 9.61
C GLY A 149 -8.58 3.90 9.49
N THR A 150 -8.01 4.86 8.76
CA THR A 150 -8.55 6.22 8.59
C THR A 150 -8.84 6.57 7.14
N SER A 151 -8.44 5.70 6.21
CA SER A 151 -8.41 5.96 4.78
C SER A 151 -9.45 5.12 4.05
N GLU A 152 -9.66 5.47 2.79
CA GLU A 152 -10.64 4.79 1.95
C GLU A 152 -10.11 4.46 0.56
N ALA A 153 -10.58 3.34 0.01
CA ALA A 153 -10.43 3.04 -1.41
C ALA A 153 -11.80 2.82 -2.06
N VAL A 154 -11.97 3.35 -3.27
CA VAL A 154 -13.24 3.29 -4.03
C VAL A 154 -12.99 2.80 -5.45
N PHE A 155 -13.36 1.56 -5.74
CA PHE A 155 -13.23 0.98 -7.06
C PHE A 155 -14.43 1.31 -7.95
N GLY A 156 -14.16 1.96 -9.08
CA GLY A 156 -15.17 2.34 -10.06
C GLY A 156 -15.62 1.22 -10.99
N GLY A 157 -14.77 0.23 -11.25
CA GLY A 157 -15.04 -0.84 -12.22
C GLY A 157 -16.01 -1.91 -11.73
N GLY A 158 -16.68 -2.56 -12.69
CA GLY A 158 -17.43 -3.79 -12.46
C GLY A 158 -16.76 -5.00 -13.13
N GLY A 159 -17.17 -6.21 -12.75
CA GLY A 159 -16.70 -7.51 -13.21
C GLY A 159 -15.36 -7.98 -12.65
N ASN A 160 -14.31 -7.14 -12.61
CA ASN A 160 -13.05 -7.54 -11.96
C ASN A 160 -12.14 -6.34 -11.60
N PRO A 161 -12.59 -5.37 -10.79
CA PRO A 161 -11.78 -4.23 -10.39
C PRO A 161 -10.51 -4.57 -9.59
N ILE A 162 -10.49 -5.65 -8.80
CA ILE A 162 -9.26 -6.19 -8.19
C ILE A 162 -8.75 -7.34 -9.06
N ASN A 163 -8.01 -7.02 -10.13
CA ASN A 163 -7.62 -7.99 -11.15
C ASN A 163 -6.20 -8.51 -10.92
N LEU A 164 -6.04 -9.81 -10.65
CA LEU A 164 -4.73 -10.40 -10.33
C LEU A 164 -3.99 -9.59 -9.25
N SER A 165 -4.71 -9.07 -8.27
CA SER A 165 -4.24 -8.09 -7.29
C SER A 165 -4.90 -8.40 -5.95
N PHE A 166 -4.46 -7.71 -4.90
CA PHE A 166 -4.88 -7.97 -3.52
C PHE A 166 -5.13 -6.66 -2.76
N VAL A 167 -5.95 -6.74 -1.73
CA VAL A 167 -6.23 -5.62 -0.82
C VAL A 167 -6.07 -6.09 0.63
N ASP A 168 -5.33 -5.35 1.44
CA ASP A 168 -5.25 -5.54 2.89
C ASP A 168 -5.88 -4.36 3.64
N LEU A 169 -6.72 -4.68 4.62
CA LEU A 169 -7.49 -3.71 5.39
C LEU A 169 -7.03 -3.67 6.86
N THR A 170 -6.86 -2.46 7.37
CA THR A 170 -6.73 -2.21 8.81
C THR A 170 -8.12 -1.91 9.42
N PRO A 171 -8.41 -2.29 10.68
CA PRO A 171 -9.65 -1.89 11.35
C PRO A 171 -9.91 -0.37 11.25
N GLY A 172 -11.07 -0.01 10.70
CA GLY A 172 -11.46 1.37 10.39
C GLY A 172 -11.36 1.75 8.92
N ALA A 173 -10.62 0.98 8.10
CA ALA A 173 -10.53 1.18 6.67
C ALA A 173 -11.90 1.03 6.00
N VAL A 174 -12.13 1.82 4.94
CA VAL A 174 -13.33 1.71 4.10
C VAL A 174 -12.91 1.28 2.70
N LEU A 175 -13.40 0.13 2.25
CA LEU A 175 -13.24 -0.34 0.88
C LEU A 175 -14.62 -0.34 0.20
N SER A 176 -14.76 0.38 -0.90
CA SER A 176 -16.04 0.48 -1.61
C SER A 176 -15.90 0.10 -3.08
N PHE A 177 -16.98 -0.40 -3.65
CA PHE A 177 -17.14 -0.69 -5.07
C PHE A 177 -18.40 -0.01 -5.57
N LEU A 178 -18.29 0.75 -6.65
CA LEU A 178 -19.44 1.47 -7.22
C LEU A 178 -20.32 0.57 -8.09
N ASN A 179 -19.72 -0.46 -8.69
CA ASN A 179 -20.36 -1.34 -9.67
C ASN A 179 -20.19 -2.84 -9.34
N GLU A 180 -20.00 -3.17 -8.07
CA GLU A 180 -20.04 -4.55 -7.56
C GLU A 180 -21.06 -4.69 -6.44
N THR A 181 -22.11 -5.47 -6.66
CA THR A 181 -23.06 -5.82 -5.58
C THR A 181 -22.36 -6.65 -4.49
N PRO A 182 -22.90 -6.73 -3.25
CA PRO A 182 -22.31 -7.58 -2.22
C PRO A 182 -22.09 -9.03 -2.65
N ALA A 183 -23.04 -9.62 -3.38
CA ALA A 183 -22.91 -10.99 -3.89
C ALA A 183 -21.78 -11.13 -4.92
N ALA A 184 -21.59 -10.13 -5.78
CA ALA A 184 -20.51 -10.12 -6.77
C ALA A 184 -19.15 -9.97 -6.08
N TYR A 185 -19.04 -9.03 -5.13
CA TYR A 185 -17.84 -8.88 -4.29
C TYR A 185 -17.47 -10.20 -3.58
N VAL A 186 -18.43 -10.86 -2.94
CA VAL A 186 -18.18 -12.13 -2.23
C VAL A 186 -17.71 -13.21 -3.20
N GLY A 187 -18.30 -13.28 -4.40
CA GLY A 187 -17.94 -14.27 -5.41
C GLY A 187 -16.56 -14.06 -6.04
N GLU A 188 -16.13 -12.80 -6.22
CA GLU A 188 -15.00 -12.48 -7.09
C GLU A 188 -13.81 -11.81 -6.37
N HIS A 189 -14.04 -11.20 -5.20
CA HIS A 189 -13.08 -10.31 -4.55
C HIS A 189 -12.78 -10.64 -3.10
N LEU A 190 -13.66 -11.34 -2.38
CA LEU A 190 -13.43 -11.70 -0.98
C LEU A 190 -12.12 -12.50 -0.79
N SER A 191 -11.82 -13.43 -1.70
CA SER A 191 -10.58 -14.23 -1.68
C SER A 191 -9.30 -13.43 -1.98
N LYS A 192 -9.45 -12.20 -2.47
CA LYS A 192 -8.35 -11.26 -2.77
C LYS A 192 -8.17 -10.23 -1.66
N THR A 193 -8.98 -10.31 -0.61
CA THR A 193 -9.00 -9.34 0.48
C THR A 193 -8.48 -9.98 1.76
N THR A 194 -7.66 -9.25 2.50
CA THR A 194 -7.19 -9.61 3.83
C THR A 194 -7.49 -8.51 4.84
N VAL A 195 -7.44 -8.87 6.13
CA VAL A 195 -7.51 -7.94 7.26
C VAL A 195 -6.25 -8.17 8.09
N LEU A 196 -5.35 -7.19 8.12
CA LEU A 196 -4.04 -7.30 8.78
C LEU A 196 -3.27 -8.57 8.36
N GLY A 197 -3.33 -8.89 7.07
CA GLY A 197 -2.71 -10.07 6.46
C GLY A 197 -3.45 -11.39 6.66
N ALA A 198 -4.55 -11.43 7.43
CA ALA A 198 -5.38 -12.63 7.55
C ALA A 198 -6.47 -12.65 6.47
N PRO A 199 -6.81 -13.80 5.86
CA PRO A 199 -7.88 -13.87 4.85
C PRO A 199 -9.20 -13.26 5.33
N ALA A 200 -9.84 -12.46 4.47
CA ALA A 200 -11.16 -11.92 4.76
C ALA A 200 -12.23 -13.01 4.72
N VAL A 201 -13.12 -12.97 5.71
CA VAL A 201 -14.25 -13.86 5.89
C VAL A 201 -15.46 -13.01 6.28
N GLU A 202 -16.44 -12.96 5.37
CA GLU A 202 -17.69 -12.23 5.56
C GLU A 202 -18.40 -12.68 6.85
N GLY A 203 -18.86 -11.70 7.64
CA GLY A 203 -19.52 -11.91 8.93
C GLY A 203 -18.57 -12.31 10.06
N THR A 204 -17.27 -12.48 9.79
CA THR A 204 -16.26 -12.80 10.81
C THR A 204 -15.33 -11.61 11.05
N ASN A 205 -14.54 -11.21 10.06
CA ASN A 205 -13.60 -10.10 10.16
C ASN A 205 -13.91 -8.96 9.17
N VAL A 206 -14.85 -9.16 8.25
CA VAL A 206 -15.40 -8.10 7.38
C VAL A 206 -16.92 -8.17 7.31
N LEU A 207 -17.55 -7.02 7.13
CA LEU A 207 -18.96 -6.86 6.78
C LEU A 207 -19.04 -6.31 5.36
N VAL A 208 -19.94 -6.86 4.55
CA VAL A 208 -20.21 -6.42 3.18
C VAL A 208 -21.65 -5.94 3.08
N GLU A 209 -21.85 -4.67 2.77
CA GLU A 209 -23.16 -4.03 2.73
C GLU A 209 -23.46 -3.43 1.36
N PRO A 210 -24.73 -3.34 0.94
CA PRO A 210 -25.09 -2.63 -0.28
C PRO A 210 -24.68 -1.15 -0.24
N LEU A 211 -24.09 -0.66 -1.33
CA LEU A 211 -23.81 0.75 -1.56
C LEU A 211 -24.55 1.22 -2.82
N GLY A 212 -25.59 2.03 -2.64
CA GLY A 212 -26.44 2.46 -3.74
C GLY A 212 -27.15 1.30 -4.45
N ALA A 213 -27.40 1.43 -5.76
CA ALA A 213 -28.19 0.48 -6.53
C ALA A 213 -27.41 -0.74 -7.05
N GLY A 214 -26.07 -0.65 -7.13
CA GLY A 214 -25.24 -1.68 -7.75
C GLY A 214 -23.86 -1.84 -7.12
N GLY A 215 -23.57 -1.13 -6.04
CA GLY A 215 -22.27 -1.17 -5.37
C GLY A 215 -22.31 -1.91 -4.03
N SER A 216 -21.14 -1.98 -3.41
CA SER A 216 -20.95 -2.56 -2.08
C SER A 216 -19.92 -1.75 -1.28
N ALA A 217 -20.08 -1.78 0.04
CA ALA A 217 -19.12 -1.24 1.00
C ALA A 217 -18.65 -2.39 1.90
N VAL A 218 -17.34 -2.48 2.07
CA VAL A 218 -16.64 -3.47 2.88
C VAL A 218 -15.99 -2.74 4.04
N THR A 219 -16.36 -3.15 5.25
CA THR A 219 -15.79 -2.61 6.48
C THR A 219 -15.22 -3.73 7.34
N VAL A 220 -14.14 -3.43 8.05
CA VAL A 220 -13.53 -4.39 8.96
C VAL A 220 -14.37 -4.49 10.23
N ILE A 221 -14.68 -5.71 10.66
CA ILE A 221 -15.28 -5.97 11.97
C ILE A 221 -14.16 -5.92 13.00
N PRO A 222 -14.15 -4.95 13.94
CA PRO A 222 -13.09 -4.86 14.93
C PRO A 222 -13.11 -6.09 15.84
N GLU A 223 -11.94 -6.70 16.08
CA GLU A 223 -11.84 -7.69 17.14
C GLU A 223 -12.16 -7.04 18.49
N PRO A 224 -12.90 -7.72 19.39
CA PRO A 224 -13.10 -7.22 20.73
C PRO A 224 -11.74 -7.04 21.41
N SER A 225 -11.41 -5.80 21.80
CA SER A 225 -10.11 -5.50 22.39
C SER A 225 -9.80 -6.45 23.55
N SER A 226 -8.64 -7.08 23.51
CA SER A 226 -8.18 -8.07 24.50
C SER A 226 -8.09 -7.48 25.92
N ILE A 227 -7.99 -6.16 26.05
CA ILE A 227 -8.10 -5.43 27.34
C ILE A 227 -9.51 -5.57 27.93
N LEU A 228 -10.57 -5.39 27.12
CA LEU A 228 -11.96 -5.58 27.58
C LEU A 228 -12.18 -7.03 28.01
N LEU A 229 -11.71 -7.99 27.20
CA LEU A 229 -11.89 -9.41 27.48
C LEU A 229 -11.14 -9.86 28.74
N THR A 230 -9.93 -9.34 28.95
CA THR A 230 -9.13 -9.62 30.16
C THR A 230 -9.74 -8.95 31.38
N LEU A 231 -10.28 -7.74 31.25
CA LEU A 231 -10.94 -7.03 32.36
C LEU A 231 -12.21 -7.77 32.81
N PHE A 232 -13.08 -8.18 31.88
CA PHE A 232 -14.26 -8.98 32.21
C PHE A 232 -13.90 -10.39 32.72
N GLY A 233 -12.88 -11.03 32.13
CA GLY A 233 -12.39 -12.33 32.60
C GLY A 233 -11.80 -12.27 34.02
N THR A 234 -11.02 -11.24 34.33
CA THR A 234 -10.46 -11.05 35.68
C THR A 234 -11.52 -10.65 36.71
N LEU A 235 -12.49 -9.80 36.35
CA LEU A 235 -13.64 -9.48 37.21
C LEU A 235 -14.50 -10.72 37.49
N ALA A 236 -14.76 -11.56 36.49
CA ALA A 236 -15.49 -12.82 36.67
C ALA A 236 -14.73 -13.80 37.59
N LEU A 237 -13.41 -13.93 37.41
CA LEU A 237 -12.56 -14.76 38.28
C LEU A 237 -12.51 -14.24 39.72
N LEU A 238 -12.48 -12.91 39.92
CA LEU A 238 -12.53 -12.28 41.24
C LEU A 238 -13.89 -12.45 41.93
N ALA A 239 -14.99 -12.39 41.17
CA ALA A 239 -16.34 -12.63 41.68
C ALA A 239 -16.57 -14.10 42.07
N CYS A 240 -16.02 -15.05 41.30
CA CYS A 240 -16.08 -16.48 41.61
C CYS A 240 -15.19 -16.92 42.78
N ARG A 241 -14.21 -16.10 43.19
CA ARG A 241 -13.31 -16.36 44.32
C ARG A 241 -13.88 -15.98 45.70
N ARG A 242 -15.02 -15.28 45.74
CA ARG A 242 -15.67 -14.81 46.97
C ARG A 242 -16.81 -15.72 47.46
N LYS A 243 -16.87 -16.97 47.00
CA LYS A 243 -17.77 -17.99 47.53
C LYS A 243 -17.00 -18.98 48.39
#